data_AF-A0A3D3X5P1-F1
#
_entry.id   AF-A0A3D3X5P1-F1
#
_cell.length_a   1.000
_cell.length_b   1.000
_cell.length_c   1.000
_cell.angle_alpha   90.00
_cell.angle_beta   90.00
_cell.angle_gamma   90.00
#
_symmetry.space_group_name_H-M   'P 1'
#
loop_
_entity.id
_entity.type
_entity.pdbx_description
1 polymer ?
#
loop_
_entity_poly.entity_id
_entity_poly.type
_entity_poly.pdbx_seq_one_letter_code
_entity_poly.pdbx_strand_id
1 'polypeptide(L)'
;MSRRIDSHEFFQVREPGKEINFLFDGSVVWAQEGDTISTALIASGKKLVSRSFKYHRPRGIYDADGYGPESLVTVDDEPNLLADRVLVRNGMDVRSQNNWPSLDFDLAEINDVVVPFLPNGFYYKMFHKPKWLWPIAEKQIRKVAGLGSIDTAGRHVSRRYEKRYRFPDICVVGGGPSGLAASKAALDEGKKVLLLDDHPEIGG
;
A
#
# COMPACT_ATOMS: atom_id res chain seq x y z
N MET A 1 -16.30 7.64 17.68
CA MET A 1 -15.55 8.91 17.72
C MET A 1 -14.39 8.78 16.75
N SER A 2 -14.31 9.68 15.76
CA SER A 2 -13.21 9.72 14.79
C SER A 2 -11.89 9.94 15.52
N ARG A 3 -10.86 9.12 15.27
CA ARG A 3 -9.53 9.24 15.90
C ARG A 3 -8.63 10.25 15.18
N ARG A 4 -9.20 11.38 14.74
CA ARG A 4 -8.48 12.43 14.02
C ARG A 4 -7.89 13.44 14.98
N ILE A 5 -6.74 13.98 14.61
CA ILE A 5 -6.16 15.16 15.25
C ILE A 5 -6.94 16.36 14.72
N ASP A 6 -7.47 17.18 15.61
CA ASP A 6 -8.24 18.39 15.29
C ASP A 6 -7.44 19.68 15.51
N SER A 7 -6.33 19.59 16.25
CA SER A 7 -5.46 20.72 16.58
C SER A 7 -4.02 20.25 16.81
N HIS A 8 -3.05 21.11 16.47
CA HIS A 8 -1.63 20.88 16.73
C HIS A 8 -0.94 22.22 17.04
N GLU A 9 0.01 22.20 17.99
CA GLU A 9 0.67 23.43 18.47
C GLU A 9 1.48 24.14 17.38
N PHE A 10 2.20 23.36 16.56
CA PHE A 10 3.15 23.88 15.57
C PHE A 10 2.63 23.85 14.12
N PHE A 11 1.47 23.24 13.87
CA PHE A 11 0.99 23.01 12.51
C PHE A 11 -0.50 23.31 12.42
N GLN A 12 -0.88 23.97 11.33
CA GLN A 12 -2.30 24.09 10.99
C GLN A 12 -2.80 22.74 10.51
N VAL A 13 -3.72 22.15 11.26
CA VAL A 13 -4.40 20.93 10.84
C VAL A 13 -5.29 21.27 9.65
N ARG A 14 -5.23 20.44 8.61
CA ARG A 14 -6.04 20.59 7.41
C ARG A 14 -7.53 20.55 7.76
N GLU A 15 -8.30 21.47 7.18
CA GLU A 15 -9.76 21.45 7.29
C GLU A 15 -10.34 20.15 6.69
N PRO A 16 -11.30 19.50 7.37
CA PRO A 16 -11.95 18.30 6.87
C PRO A 16 -12.47 18.45 5.44
N GLY A 17 -12.05 17.53 4.56
CA GLY A 17 -12.64 17.39 3.23
C GLY A 17 -14.08 16.88 3.28
N LYS A 18 -14.72 16.79 2.12
CA LYS A 18 -16.04 16.16 2.00
C LYS A 18 -16.00 14.72 2.52
N GLU A 19 -17.04 14.33 3.26
CA GLU A 19 -17.18 12.95 3.73
C GLU A 19 -17.46 12.00 2.55
N ILE A 20 -16.68 10.94 2.48
CA ILE A 20 -16.74 9.87 1.47
C ILE A 20 -16.62 8.52 2.16
N ASN A 21 -16.94 7.44 1.46
CA ASN A 21 -16.76 6.09 2.00
C ASN A 21 -16.19 5.14 0.96
N PHE A 22 -15.62 4.04 1.45
CA PHE A 22 -15.11 2.94 0.64
C PHE A 22 -15.33 1.61 1.37
N LEU A 23 -15.10 0.49 0.69
CA LEU A 23 -15.16 -0.83 1.30
C LEU A 23 -13.76 -1.28 1.70
N PHE A 24 -13.61 -1.78 2.94
CA PHE A 24 -12.43 -2.50 3.39
C PHE A 24 -12.82 -3.90 3.86
N ASP A 25 -12.40 -4.93 3.15
CA ASP A 25 -12.81 -6.33 3.36
C ASP A 25 -14.34 -6.48 3.45
N GLY A 26 -15.05 -5.80 2.54
CA GLY A 26 -16.52 -5.78 2.46
C GLY A 26 -17.23 -4.92 3.52
N SER A 27 -16.50 -4.33 4.47
CA SER A 27 -17.06 -3.43 5.49
C SER A 27 -16.93 -1.97 5.05
N VAL A 28 -17.98 -1.17 5.27
CA VAL A 28 -17.94 0.27 4.97
C VAL A 28 -16.97 0.99 5.92
N VAL A 29 -16.08 1.79 5.36
CA VAL A 29 -15.16 2.68 6.07
C VAL A 29 -15.40 4.11 5.61
N TRP A 30 -15.60 5.01 6.58
CA TRP A 30 -15.79 6.44 6.35
C TRP A 30 -14.44 7.17 6.33
N ALA A 31 -14.31 8.09 5.39
CA ALA A 31 -13.10 8.86 5.13
C ALA A 31 -13.46 10.30 4.75
N GLN A 32 -12.44 11.15 4.69
CA GLN A 32 -12.52 12.51 4.18
C GLN A 32 -11.72 12.61 2.89
N GLU A 33 -12.17 13.46 1.96
CA GLU A 33 -11.42 13.75 0.75
C GLU A 33 -10.01 14.28 1.09
N GLY A 34 -8.99 13.61 0.53
CA GLY A 34 -7.57 13.84 0.87
C GLY A 34 -6.97 12.78 1.80
N ASP A 35 -7.78 11.92 2.42
CA ASP A 35 -7.26 10.77 3.14
C ASP A 35 -6.56 9.78 2.21
N THR A 36 -5.53 9.14 2.75
CA THR A 36 -5.03 7.87 2.22
C THR A 36 -5.85 6.72 2.83
N ILE A 37 -5.77 5.53 2.25
CA ILE A 37 -6.40 4.35 2.84
C ILE A 37 -5.92 4.19 4.29
N SER A 38 -4.63 4.37 4.53
CA SER A 38 -4.04 4.28 5.87
C SER A 38 -4.63 5.29 6.86
N THR A 39 -4.71 6.58 6.51
CA THR A 39 -5.27 7.58 7.43
C THR A 39 -6.74 7.32 7.73
N ALA A 40 -7.52 6.88 6.75
CA ALA A 40 -8.92 6.53 6.93
C ALA A 40 -9.11 5.30 7.84
N LEU A 41 -8.28 4.27 7.68
CA LEU A 41 -8.30 3.07 8.55
C LEU A 41 -7.92 3.43 10.00
N ILE A 42 -6.89 4.25 10.19
CA ILE A 42 -6.49 4.76 11.51
C ILE A 42 -7.62 5.57 12.16
N ALA A 43 -8.23 6.50 11.42
CA ALA A 43 -9.33 7.33 11.89
C ALA A 43 -10.55 6.48 12.30
N SER A 44 -10.79 5.39 11.58
CA SER A 44 -11.83 4.39 11.87
C SER A 44 -11.44 3.38 12.97
N GLY A 45 -10.21 3.47 13.48
CA GLY A 45 -9.69 2.65 14.57
C GLY A 45 -9.24 1.24 14.16
N LYS A 46 -9.16 0.95 12.86
CA LYS A 46 -8.62 -0.31 12.32
C LYS A 46 -7.10 -0.28 12.38
N LYS A 47 -6.51 -1.24 13.10
CA LYS A 47 -5.05 -1.33 13.30
C LYS A 47 -4.37 -2.32 12.36
N LEU A 48 -5.10 -3.37 11.98
CA LEU A 48 -4.61 -4.45 11.14
C LEU A 48 -4.97 -4.13 9.69
N VAL A 49 -3.98 -4.19 8.80
CA VAL A 49 -4.13 -3.87 7.37
C VAL A 49 -3.80 -5.07 6.49
N SER A 50 -2.78 -5.84 6.86
CA SER A 50 -2.35 -7.02 6.09
C SER A 50 -1.74 -8.10 6.99
N ARG A 51 -1.34 -9.21 6.38
CA ARG A 51 -0.60 -10.30 7.03
C ARG A 51 0.74 -10.50 6.34
N SER A 52 1.78 -10.77 7.13
CA SER A 52 3.14 -10.92 6.60
C SER A 52 3.24 -12.09 5.61
N PHE A 53 4.01 -11.90 4.54
CA PHE A 53 4.17 -12.86 3.44
C PHE A 53 4.34 -14.34 3.86
N LYS A 54 5.30 -14.63 4.73
CA LYS A 54 5.67 -16.01 5.08
C LYS A 54 5.02 -16.51 6.37
N TYR A 55 4.95 -15.63 7.37
CA TYR A 55 4.62 -16.03 8.75
C TYR A 55 3.19 -15.69 9.14
N HIS A 56 2.43 -15.01 8.28
CA HIS A 56 1.06 -14.57 8.59
C HIS A 56 0.94 -13.73 9.87
N ARG A 57 2.03 -13.08 10.29
CA ARG A 57 2.03 -12.15 11.41
C ARG A 57 1.15 -10.94 11.09
N PRO A 58 0.37 -10.43 12.07
CA PRO A 58 -0.39 -9.20 11.92
C PRO A 58 0.50 -8.04 11.47
N ARG A 59 0.10 -7.28 10.43
CA ARG A 59 0.77 -6.06 9.96
C ARG A 59 -0.17 -4.87 10.02
N GLY A 60 0.27 -3.82 10.70
CA GLY A 60 -0.42 -2.54 10.76
C GLY A 60 0.40 -1.44 10.10
N ILE A 61 -0.19 -0.25 10.03
CA ILE A 61 0.47 0.94 9.49
C ILE A 61 1.64 1.33 10.40
N TYR A 62 2.81 1.54 9.81
CA TYR A 62 4.05 1.86 10.52
C TYR A 62 4.51 3.31 10.32
N ASP A 63 4.80 3.68 9.06
CA ASP A 63 5.34 5.00 8.72
C ASP A 63 4.30 5.97 8.14
N ALA A 64 3.17 5.47 7.62
CA ALA A 64 2.16 6.24 6.89
C ALA A 64 2.70 7.01 5.67
N ASP A 65 3.87 6.62 5.15
CA ASP A 65 4.55 7.25 4.00
C ASP A 65 4.84 6.24 2.88
N GLY A 66 4.67 4.95 3.15
CA GLY A 66 4.80 3.87 2.18
C GLY A 66 6.23 3.43 1.92
N TYR A 67 7.13 3.57 2.90
CA TYR A 67 8.46 2.95 2.84
C TYR A 67 8.44 1.50 3.32
N GLY A 68 7.49 1.18 4.21
CA GLY A 68 7.29 -0.15 4.74
C GLY A 68 6.41 -1.06 3.88
N PRO A 69 6.68 -2.39 3.83
CA PRO A 69 5.82 -3.37 3.15
C PRO A 69 4.54 -3.75 3.93
N GLU A 70 4.29 -3.15 5.09
CA GLU A 70 3.24 -3.55 6.04
C GLU A 70 1.83 -3.24 5.55
N SER A 71 1.67 -2.24 4.69
CA SER A 71 0.39 -1.67 4.29
C SER A 71 -0.11 -2.15 2.92
N LEU A 72 0.42 -3.27 2.43
CA LEU A 72 0.03 -3.81 1.12
C LEU A 72 -1.43 -4.27 1.08
N VAL A 73 -2.21 -3.67 0.18
CA VAL A 73 -3.62 -3.94 -0.07
C VAL A 73 -3.86 -4.18 -1.56
N THR A 74 -4.98 -4.81 -1.89
CA THR A 74 -5.55 -4.78 -3.24
C THR A 74 -6.59 -3.66 -3.30
N VAL A 75 -6.48 -2.76 -4.27
CA VAL A 75 -7.47 -1.70 -4.51
C VAL A 75 -8.12 -1.94 -5.86
N ASP A 76 -9.43 -2.09 -5.86
CA ASP A 76 -10.23 -2.53 -6.99
C ASP A 76 -9.62 -3.83 -7.56
N ASP A 77 -9.08 -3.81 -8.77
CA ASP A 77 -8.43 -4.96 -9.42
C ASP A 77 -6.89 -4.95 -9.34
N GLU A 78 -6.29 -3.96 -8.66
CA GLU A 78 -4.84 -3.80 -8.59
C GLU A 78 -4.27 -4.26 -7.23
N PRO A 79 -3.52 -5.36 -7.20
CA PRO A 79 -2.90 -5.86 -5.97
C PRO A 79 -1.60 -5.11 -5.62
N ASN A 80 -1.13 -5.33 -4.39
CA ASN A 80 0.17 -4.89 -3.89
C ASN A 80 0.38 -3.37 -3.93
N LEU A 81 -0.70 -2.61 -3.76
CA LEU A 81 -0.62 -1.17 -3.56
C LEU A 81 -0.38 -0.87 -2.08
N LEU A 82 0.38 0.19 -1.81
CA LEU A 82 0.63 0.67 -0.46
C LEU A 82 -0.56 1.53 -0.01
N ALA A 83 -1.27 1.10 1.03
CA ALA A 83 -2.39 1.86 1.58
C ALA A 83 -1.98 3.28 2.00
N ASP A 84 -0.71 3.49 2.32
CA ASP A 84 -0.15 4.79 2.70
C ASP A 84 -0.11 5.78 1.54
N ARG A 85 -0.03 5.30 0.30
CA ARG A 85 0.16 6.14 -0.91
C ARG A 85 -1.08 6.27 -1.78
N VAL A 86 -2.14 5.54 -1.46
CA VAL A 86 -3.38 5.55 -2.25
C VAL A 86 -4.41 6.45 -1.57
N LEU A 87 -4.78 7.53 -2.26
CA LEU A 87 -5.89 8.39 -1.86
C LEU A 87 -7.24 7.67 -1.95
N VAL A 88 -8.08 7.89 -0.95
CA VAL A 88 -9.43 7.32 -0.90
C VAL A 88 -10.30 7.92 -1.99
N ARG A 89 -10.94 7.04 -2.77
CA ARG A 89 -11.98 7.39 -3.73
C ARG A 89 -13.32 6.87 -3.22
N ASN A 90 -14.37 7.67 -3.38
CA ASN A 90 -15.71 7.25 -2.98
C ASN A 90 -16.13 5.98 -3.74
N GLY A 91 -16.52 4.94 -3.00
CA GLY A 91 -16.98 3.66 -3.52
C GLY A 91 -15.88 2.71 -4.01
N MET A 92 -14.59 2.99 -3.77
CA MET A 92 -13.54 2.03 -4.10
C MET A 92 -13.62 0.76 -3.23
N ASP A 93 -13.17 -0.37 -3.77
CA ASP A 93 -13.05 -1.63 -3.04
C ASP A 93 -11.61 -1.85 -2.59
N VAL A 94 -11.38 -2.03 -1.30
CA VAL A 94 -10.06 -2.32 -0.73
C VAL A 94 -10.12 -3.66 -0.02
N ARG A 95 -9.17 -4.52 -0.35
CA ARG A 95 -9.05 -5.86 0.21
C ARG A 95 -7.68 -6.04 0.83
N SER A 96 -7.66 -6.53 2.07
CA SER A 96 -6.44 -6.94 2.72
C SER A 96 -5.84 -8.16 2.03
N GLN A 97 -4.52 -8.32 2.15
CA GLN A 97 -3.80 -9.40 1.47
C GLN A 97 -3.32 -10.47 2.44
N ASN A 98 -3.13 -11.67 1.89
CA ASN A 98 -2.45 -12.79 2.53
C ASN A 98 -3.08 -13.31 3.83
N ASN A 99 -4.41 -13.30 3.92
CA ASN A 99 -5.17 -13.79 5.06
C ASN A 99 -6.23 -14.80 4.64
N TRP A 100 -6.57 -15.74 5.53
CA TRP A 100 -7.70 -16.65 5.33
C TRP A 100 -8.23 -17.24 6.66
N PRO A 101 -9.55 -17.29 6.91
CA PRO A 101 -10.64 -16.80 6.06
C PRO A 101 -10.85 -15.28 6.11
N SER A 102 -10.31 -14.59 7.12
CA SER A 102 -10.39 -13.13 7.20
C SER A 102 -9.13 -12.53 7.81
N LEU A 103 -8.99 -11.21 7.71
CA LEU A 103 -7.84 -10.48 8.25
C LEU A 103 -7.71 -10.65 9.76
N ASP A 104 -8.82 -10.53 10.50
CA ASP A 104 -8.85 -10.66 11.96
C ASP A 104 -8.77 -12.12 12.44
N PHE A 105 -9.14 -13.09 11.59
CA PHE A 105 -9.08 -14.52 11.90
C PHE A 105 -8.34 -15.25 10.77
N ASP A 106 -7.01 -15.27 10.87
CA ASP A 106 -6.13 -15.94 9.90
C ASP A 106 -5.63 -17.29 10.44
N LEU A 107 -6.10 -18.40 9.88
CA LEU A 107 -5.66 -19.74 10.30
C LEU A 107 -4.18 -20.00 10.00
N ALA A 108 -3.61 -19.32 9.01
CA ALA A 108 -2.21 -19.49 8.66
C ALA A 108 -1.26 -18.80 9.67
N GLU A 109 -1.77 -18.04 10.64
CA GLU A 109 -0.99 -17.48 11.75
C GLU A 109 -0.27 -18.56 12.57
N ILE A 110 -0.77 -19.80 12.58
CA ILE A 110 -0.09 -20.95 13.20
C ILE A 110 1.33 -21.19 12.63
N ASN A 111 1.58 -20.74 11.39
CA ASN A 111 2.89 -20.84 10.77
C ASN A 111 3.96 -20.14 11.61
N ASP A 112 3.63 -19.06 12.32
CA ASP A 112 4.60 -18.33 13.13
C ASP A 112 5.21 -19.20 14.25
N VAL A 113 4.42 -20.12 14.79
CA VAL A 113 4.85 -21.06 15.83
C VAL A 113 5.62 -22.25 15.25
N VAL A 114 5.24 -22.71 14.05
CA VAL A 114 5.84 -23.90 13.42
C VAL A 114 7.14 -23.54 12.68
N VAL A 115 7.29 -22.31 12.20
CA VAL A 115 8.42 -21.91 11.33
C VAL A 115 9.81 -22.05 11.95
N PRO A 116 10.04 -21.92 13.28
CA PRO A 116 11.36 -22.18 13.86
C PRO A 116 11.84 -23.61 13.62
N PHE A 117 10.92 -24.56 13.39
CA PHE A 117 11.22 -25.95 13.04
C PHE A 117 11.40 -26.18 11.53
N LEU A 118 11.16 -25.17 10.70
CA LEU A 118 11.23 -25.22 9.24
C LEU A 118 12.43 -24.37 8.76
N PRO A 119 13.66 -24.95 8.71
CA PRO A 119 14.85 -24.21 8.32
C PRO A 119 14.74 -23.61 6.91
N ASN A 120 15.58 -22.63 6.59
CA ASN A 120 15.58 -22.02 5.26
C ASN A 120 15.74 -23.09 4.15
N GLY A 121 14.85 -23.00 3.14
CA GLY A 121 14.77 -24.00 2.07
C GLY A 121 14.09 -25.30 2.46
N PHE A 122 13.44 -25.41 3.62
CA PHE A 122 12.70 -26.60 4.08
C PHE A 122 11.76 -27.16 3.02
N TYR A 123 10.97 -26.31 2.37
CA TYR A 123 10.03 -26.74 1.33
C TYR A 123 10.75 -27.43 0.15
N TYR A 124 11.89 -26.88 -0.29
CA TYR A 124 12.70 -27.49 -1.35
C TYR A 124 13.37 -28.78 -0.88
N LYS A 125 13.78 -28.87 0.40
CA LYS A 125 14.45 -30.06 0.92
C LYS A 125 13.49 -31.24 1.13
N MET A 126 12.29 -31.00 1.64
CA MET A 126 11.31 -32.07 1.89
C MET A 126 10.53 -32.49 0.65
N PHE A 127 10.12 -31.55 -0.21
CA PHE A 127 9.14 -31.87 -1.26
C PHE A 127 9.78 -32.16 -2.63
N HIS A 128 11.08 -31.96 -2.79
CA HIS A 128 11.79 -32.29 -4.04
C HIS A 128 12.12 -33.79 -4.17
N LYS A 129 11.98 -34.56 -3.08
CA LYS A 129 12.05 -36.02 -3.09
C LYS A 129 10.89 -36.59 -2.25
N PRO A 130 9.95 -37.34 -2.83
CA PRO A 130 9.92 -37.83 -4.22
C PRO A 130 9.44 -36.78 -5.23
N LYS A 131 10.06 -36.75 -6.43
CA LYS A 131 9.82 -35.72 -7.47
C LYS A 131 8.35 -35.58 -7.90
N TRP A 132 7.56 -36.66 -7.82
CA TRP A 132 6.15 -36.64 -8.21
C TRP A 132 5.27 -35.81 -7.25
N LEU A 133 5.72 -35.61 -6.00
CA LEU A 133 5.02 -34.80 -5.02
C LEU A 133 5.19 -33.30 -5.29
N TRP A 134 6.28 -32.92 -5.96
CA TRP A 134 6.64 -31.52 -6.19
C TRP A 134 5.56 -30.72 -6.93
N PRO A 135 4.97 -31.17 -8.06
CA PRO A 135 3.90 -30.42 -8.73
C PRO A 135 2.66 -30.18 -7.85
N ILE A 136 2.34 -31.13 -6.97
CA ILE A 136 1.22 -31.02 -6.02
C ILE A 136 1.57 -30.01 -4.92
N ALA A 137 2.74 -30.18 -4.30
CA ALA A 137 3.22 -29.31 -3.25
C ALA A 137 3.41 -27.87 -3.73
N GLU A 138 4.03 -27.67 -4.90
CA GLU A 138 4.26 -26.35 -5.50
C GLU A 138 2.94 -25.62 -5.72
N LYS A 139 1.90 -26.30 -6.23
CA LYS A 139 0.59 -25.67 -6.45
C LYS A 139 -0.06 -25.19 -5.15
N GLN A 140 0.10 -25.93 -4.05
CA GLN A 140 -0.43 -25.51 -2.75
C GLN A 140 0.44 -24.41 -2.13
N ILE A 141 1.77 -24.55 -2.16
CA ILE A 141 2.72 -23.55 -1.67
C ILE A 141 2.49 -22.22 -2.38
N ARG A 142 2.30 -22.19 -3.70
CA ARG A 142 2.03 -20.97 -4.47
C ARG A 142 0.75 -20.24 -4.03
N LYS A 143 -0.27 -20.96 -3.54
CA LYS A 143 -1.50 -20.33 -3.05
C LYS A 143 -1.30 -19.62 -1.72
N VAL A 144 -0.37 -20.10 -0.89
CA VAL A 144 -0.08 -19.55 0.44
C VAL A 144 1.16 -18.66 0.49
N ALA A 145 2.01 -18.72 -0.53
CA ALA A 145 3.27 -17.98 -0.63
C ALA A 145 3.23 -16.90 -1.72
N GLY A 146 2.05 -16.30 -1.97
CA GLY A 146 1.86 -15.21 -2.92
C GLY A 146 1.13 -14.04 -2.29
N LEU A 147 1.50 -12.80 -2.65
CA LEU A 147 0.76 -11.59 -2.29
C LEU A 147 -0.04 -11.09 -3.47
N GLY A 148 -1.32 -10.83 -3.22
CA GLY A 148 -2.25 -10.30 -4.22
C GLY A 148 -2.50 -11.26 -5.38
N SER A 149 -3.50 -10.93 -6.21
CA SER A 149 -3.82 -11.69 -7.40
C SER A 149 -4.09 -10.73 -8.55
N ILE A 150 -3.56 -11.06 -9.73
CA ILE A 150 -3.81 -10.30 -10.96
C ILE A 150 -4.78 -11.05 -11.86
N ASP A 151 -5.67 -10.33 -12.54
CA ASP A 151 -6.47 -10.90 -13.62
C ASP A 151 -5.61 -11.05 -14.89
N THR A 152 -5.07 -12.25 -15.09
CA THR A 152 -4.25 -12.59 -16.25
C THR A 152 -5.01 -12.57 -17.58
N ALA A 153 -6.35 -12.62 -17.56
CA ALA A 153 -7.16 -12.48 -18.76
C ALA A 153 -7.35 -11.01 -19.19
N GLY A 154 -6.97 -10.05 -18.34
CA GLY A 154 -7.04 -8.62 -18.64
C GLY A 154 -8.46 -8.07 -18.79
N ARG A 155 -9.47 -8.69 -18.19
CA ARG A 155 -10.89 -8.30 -18.37
C ARG A 155 -11.21 -6.92 -17.80
N HIS A 156 -10.38 -6.43 -16.89
CA HIS A 156 -10.61 -5.17 -16.15
C HIS A 156 -9.60 -4.06 -16.48
N VAL A 157 -8.85 -4.19 -17.60
CA VAL A 157 -7.88 -3.17 -18.00
C VAL A 157 -8.60 -2.00 -18.69
N SER A 158 -8.96 -0.97 -17.92
CA SER A 158 -9.55 0.28 -18.44
C SER A 158 -8.55 1.42 -18.58
N ARG A 159 -7.28 1.20 -18.21
CA ARG A 159 -6.25 2.24 -18.14
C ARG A 159 -5.65 2.55 -19.51
N ARG A 160 -5.54 3.84 -19.81
CA ARG A 160 -4.77 4.36 -20.94
C ARG A 160 -3.46 4.93 -20.43
N TYR A 161 -2.35 4.46 -20.99
CA TYR A 161 -1.01 4.96 -20.68
C TYR A 161 -0.56 5.90 -21.79
N GLU A 162 -0.09 7.09 -21.40
CA GLU A 162 0.46 8.08 -22.33
C GLU A 162 1.91 8.39 -21.98
N LYS A 163 2.73 8.61 -23.00
CA LYS A 163 4.12 9.06 -22.84
C LYS A 163 4.23 10.51 -23.27
N ARG A 164 4.84 11.35 -22.44
CA ARG A 164 5.10 12.77 -22.73
C ARG A 164 6.60 13.06 -22.61
N TYR A 165 7.07 13.99 -23.42
CA TYR A 165 8.45 14.48 -23.37
C TYR A 165 8.45 15.96 -22.92
N ARG A 166 9.42 16.33 -22.09
CA ARG A 166 9.63 17.68 -21.56
C ARG A 166 11.12 17.98 -21.59
N PHE A 167 11.47 19.24 -21.82
CA PHE A 167 12.85 19.71 -21.95
C PHE A 167 13.03 20.96 -21.07
N PRO A 168 13.03 20.81 -19.73
CA PRO A 168 13.34 21.91 -18.82
C PRO A 168 14.84 22.24 -18.89
N ASP A 169 15.21 23.45 -18.46
CA ASP A 169 16.61 23.78 -18.23
C ASP A 169 17.14 23.06 -16.98
N ILE A 170 16.28 22.92 -15.95
CA ILE A 170 16.59 22.26 -14.68
C ILE A 170 15.46 21.32 -14.28
N CYS A 171 15.79 20.08 -13.90
CA CYS A 171 14.87 19.13 -13.30
C CYS A 171 15.21 18.95 -11.82
N VAL A 172 14.24 19.22 -10.95
CA VAL A 172 14.35 19.04 -9.49
C VAL A 172 13.52 17.82 -9.10
N VAL A 173 14.10 16.93 -8.29
CA VAL A 173 13.44 15.72 -7.77
C VAL A 173 13.31 15.87 -6.26
N GLY A 174 12.09 15.80 -5.77
CA GLY A 174 11.68 16.13 -4.41
C GLY A 174 11.11 17.55 -4.31
N GLY A 175 9.89 17.66 -3.79
CA GLY A 175 9.11 18.86 -3.54
C GLY A 175 9.16 19.34 -2.09
N GLY A 176 10.09 18.82 -1.29
CA GLY A 176 10.39 19.30 0.05
C GLY A 176 11.09 20.66 0.08
N PRO A 177 11.49 21.15 1.27
CA PRO A 177 12.04 22.51 1.44
C PRO A 177 13.27 22.78 0.57
N SER A 178 14.16 21.80 0.41
CA SER A 178 15.36 21.90 -0.43
C SER A 178 15.02 21.99 -1.92
N GLY A 179 14.08 21.17 -2.39
CA GLY A 179 13.63 21.16 -3.79
C GLY A 179 12.87 22.44 -4.16
N LEU A 180 12.06 22.96 -3.24
CA LEU A 180 11.37 24.24 -3.42
C LEU A 180 12.37 25.40 -3.46
N ALA A 181 13.36 25.43 -2.56
CA ALA A 181 14.40 26.45 -2.57
C ALA A 181 15.23 26.43 -3.87
N ALA A 182 15.64 25.24 -4.33
CA ALA A 182 16.38 25.07 -5.58
C ALA A 182 15.56 25.50 -6.81
N SER A 183 14.28 25.11 -6.84
CA SER A 183 13.35 25.50 -7.91
C SER A 183 13.15 27.01 -7.94
N LYS A 184 12.98 27.65 -6.77
CA LYS A 184 12.85 29.10 -6.67
C LYS A 184 14.09 29.82 -7.20
N ALA A 185 15.29 29.42 -6.77
CA ALA A 185 16.54 30.05 -7.23
C ALA A 185 16.70 29.97 -8.75
N ALA A 186 16.37 28.81 -9.35
CA ALA A 186 16.41 28.63 -10.79
C ALA A 186 15.37 29.49 -11.54
N LEU A 187 14.16 29.62 -10.99
CA LEU A 187 13.12 30.48 -11.55
C LEU A 187 13.50 31.97 -11.49
N ASP A 188 14.16 32.41 -10.40
CA ASP A 188 14.65 33.78 -10.25
C ASP A 188 15.71 34.13 -11.33
N GLU A 189 16.43 33.13 -11.85
CA GLU A 189 17.36 33.27 -13.00
C GLU A 189 16.68 33.12 -14.38
N GLY A 190 15.35 33.01 -14.42
CA GLY A 190 14.58 32.87 -15.66
C GLY A 190 14.70 31.49 -16.32
N LYS A 191 15.12 30.46 -15.59
CA LYS A 191 15.18 29.07 -16.09
C LYS A 191 13.81 28.40 -16.13
N LYS A 192 13.61 27.48 -17.07
CA LYS A 192 12.47 26.57 -17.09
C LYS A 192 12.73 25.40 -16.16
N VAL A 193 11.94 25.29 -15.09
CA VAL A 193 12.09 24.24 -14.07
C VAL A 193 10.99 23.18 -14.21
N LEU A 194 11.37 21.91 -14.09
CA LEU A 194 10.45 20.80 -13.85
C LEU A 194 10.71 20.25 -12.43
N LEU A 195 9.74 20.41 -11.54
CA LEU A 195 9.76 19.79 -10.21
C LEU A 195 8.95 18.50 -10.25
N LEU A 196 9.54 17.41 -9.77
CA LEU A 196 8.90 16.10 -9.64
C LEU A 196 8.91 15.70 -8.18
N ASP A 197 7.76 15.23 -7.70
CA ASP A 197 7.59 14.73 -6.34
C ASP A 197 6.65 13.51 -6.38
N ASP A 198 6.83 12.56 -5.46
CA ASP A 198 6.00 11.34 -5.39
C ASP A 198 4.80 11.46 -4.45
N HIS A 199 4.67 12.55 -3.70
CA HIS A 199 3.49 12.89 -2.90
C HIS A 199 2.47 13.70 -3.72
N PRO A 200 1.18 13.70 -3.30
CA PRO A 200 0.13 14.45 -3.98
C PRO A 200 0.28 15.98 -3.83
N GLU A 201 0.97 16.45 -2.80
CA GLU A 201 1.17 17.87 -2.48
C GLU A 201 2.66 18.13 -2.23
N ILE A 202 3.14 19.32 -2.61
CA ILE A 202 4.51 19.77 -2.32
C ILE A 202 4.65 20.20 -0.86
N GLY A 203 5.86 20.15 -0.32
CA GLY A 203 6.15 20.45 1.08
C GLY A 203 7.11 19.44 1.71
N GLY A 204 7.14 18.22 1.15
CA GLY A 204 7.90 17.08 1.64
C GLY A 204 7.26 16.40 2.83
#